data_AF-A0A949JTF3-F1
#
_entry.id   AF-A0A949JTF3-F1
#
_cell.length_a   1.000
_cell.length_b   1.000
_cell.length_c   1.000
_cell.angle_alpha   90.00
_cell.angle_beta   90.00
_cell.angle_gamma   90.00
#
_symmetry.space_group_name_H-M   'P 1'
#
loop_
_entity.id
_entity.type
_entity.pdbx_description
1 polymer ?
#
loop_
_entity_poly.entity_id
_entity_poly.type
_entity_poly.pdbx_seq_one_letter_code
_entity_poly.pdbx_strand_id
1 'polypeptide(L)'
;MNGSENTDDLILEYVSAALTPARKEELEALLAGEGYDIDELREMALLYDGMADIDIPAPSEKLGEKFYAMIDAEKGQRDVEKERRPFLERITGISFPRVISKLAYAAVFIVIGWTAASMFQPEEKYEKKLQYMASEVNEMKKMMMFSMLNRKSASERLQAVQYLRDLVPGDEQVLTAMLDVFERDPNVNVRLATLDALSTVEWDDRIREGLISNIEKQDSPLVQLALVDVMVSSGEDRAVEPLRQLLLRKDLNLAVRSRVSEGLRYLL
;
A
#
# COMPACT_ATOMS: atom_id res chain seq x y z
N MET A 1 21.50 -22.68 -22.99
CA MET A 1 20.49 -21.85 -22.31
C MET A 1 19.10 -22.17 -22.87
N ASN A 2 18.68 -23.44 -22.77
CA ASN A 2 17.36 -23.95 -23.25
C ASN A 2 16.65 -24.79 -22.15
N GLY A 3 17.11 -24.71 -20.90
CA GLY A 3 16.65 -25.60 -19.82
C GLY A 3 15.49 -25.05 -19.00
N SER A 4 15.49 -23.76 -18.67
CA SER A 4 14.48 -23.16 -17.77
C SER A 4 13.09 -23.05 -18.39
N GLU A 5 13.01 -22.76 -19.69
CA GLU A 5 11.74 -22.61 -20.42
C GLU A 5 10.94 -23.93 -20.46
N ASN A 6 11.64 -25.08 -20.45
CA ASN A 6 11.01 -26.40 -20.42
C ASN A 6 10.55 -26.79 -19.01
N THR A 7 11.28 -26.37 -17.97
CA THR A 7 10.90 -26.65 -16.57
C THR A 7 9.65 -25.88 -16.16
N ASP A 8 9.52 -24.61 -16.55
CA ASP A 8 8.35 -23.77 -16.23
C ASP A 8 7.07 -24.33 -16.88
N ASP A 9 7.15 -24.79 -18.14
CA ASP A 9 6.05 -25.43 -18.85
C ASP A 9 5.63 -26.75 -18.17
N LEU A 10 6.60 -27.57 -17.74
CA LEU A 10 6.33 -28.82 -17.03
C LEU A 10 5.71 -28.59 -15.64
N ILE A 11 6.13 -27.54 -14.93
CA ILE A 11 5.53 -27.14 -13.64
C ILE A 11 4.08 -26.69 -13.84
N LEU A 12 3.81 -25.89 -14.89
CA LEU A 12 2.46 -25.43 -15.20
C LEU A 12 1.53 -26.58 -15.62
N GLU A 13 2.03 -27.51 -16.45
CA GLU A 13 1.30 -28.72 -16.83
C GLU A 13 1.03 -29.63 -15.61
N TYR A 14 1.95 -29.68 -14.62
CA TYR A 14 1.76 -30.43 -13.38
C TYR A 14 0.66 -29.82 -12.49
N VAL A 15 0.69 -28.51 -12.26
CA VAL A 15 -0.29 -27.81 -11.41
C VAL A 15 -1.70 -27.84 -12.02
N SER A 16 -1.80 -27.81 -13.36
CA SER A 16 -3.08 -27.88 -14.08
C SER A 16 -3.64 -29.30 -14.26
N ALA A 17 -3.00 -30.32 -13.66
CA ALA A 17 -3.35 -31.73 -13.81
C ALA A 17 -3.34 -32.25 -15.26
N ALA A 18 -2.63 -31.57 -16.17
CA ALA A 18 -2.53 -31.90 -17.59
C ALA A 18 -1.31 -32.77 -17.94
N LEU A 19 -0.46 -33.09 -16.95
CA LEU A 19 0.82 -33.78 -17.16
C LEU A 19 0.67 -35.29 -17.37
N THR A 20 1.33 -35.84 -18.40
CA THR A 20 1.38 -37.30 -18.64
C THR A 20 2.39 -38.00 -17.70
N PRO A 21 2.21 -39.31 -17.40
CA PRO A 21 3.09 -40.03 -16.48
C PRO A 21 4.57 -40.00 -16.86
N ALA A 22 4.88 -40.03 -18.17
CA ALA A 22 6.25 -39.97 -18.67
C ALA A 22 6.91 -38.60 -18.45
N ARG A 23 6.15 -37.51 -18.56
CA ARG A 23 6.63 -36.14 -18.30
C ARG A 23 6.78 -35.83 -16.82
N LYS A 24 6.03 -36.54 -15.96
CA LYS A 24 6.17 -36.46 -14.50
C LYS A 24 7.53 -36.96 -14.02
N GLU A 25 8.01 -38.08 -14.57
CA GLU A 25 9.34 -38.61 -14.26
C GLU A 25 10.46 -37.66 -14.74
N GLU A 26 10.25 -36.97 -15.87
CA GLU A 26 11.18 -35.94 -16.38
C GLU A 26 11.25 -34.73 -15.44
N LEU A 27 10.11 -34.25 -14.95
CA LEU A 27 10.03 -33.15 -13.98
C LEU A 27 10.68 -33.52 -12.63
N GLU A 28 10.40 -34.73 -12.11
CA GLU A 28 11.01 -35.23 -10.87
C GLU A 28 12.55 -35.31 -10.97
N ALA A 29 13.08 -35.77 -12.11
CA ALA A 29 14.52 -35.84 -12.34
C ALA A 29 15.19 -34.46 -12.46
N LEU A 30 14.51 -33.49 -13.10
CA LEU A 30 15.01 -32.11 -13.23
C LEU A 30 15.02 -31.38 -11.88
N LEU A 31 13.93 -31.47 -11.11
CA LEU A 31 13.82 -30.83 -9.80
C LEU A 31 14.82 -31.42 -8.79
N ALA A 32 15.03 -32.73 -8.80
CA ALA A 32 16.04 -33.38 -7.96
C ALA A 32 17.48 -32.95 -8.32
N GLY A 33 17.74 -32.65 -9.59
CA GLY A 33 19.03 -32.14 -10.07
C GLY A 33 19.32 -30.70 -9.63
N GLU A 34 18.27 -29.89 -9.44
CA GLU A 34 18.36 -28.48 -9.04
C GLU A 34 18.16 -28.27 -7.52
N GLY A 35 17.88 -29.34 -6.78
CA GLY A 35 17.75 -29.33 -5.31
C GLY A 35 16.39 -28.82 -4.81
N TYR A 36 15.38 -28.78 -5.68
CA TYR A 36 14.01 -28.40 -5.33
C TYR A 36 13.21 -29.60 -4.84
N ASP A 37 12.41 -29.40 -3.80
CA ASP A 37 11.54 -30.42 -3.23
C ASP A 37 10.20 -30.46 -3.98
N ILE A 38 9.79 -31.64 -4.45
CA ILE A 38 8.53 -31.83 -5.17
C ILE A 38 7.31 -31.74 -4.26
N ASP A 39 7.51 -31.85 -2.94
CA ASP A 39 6.42 -31.75 -1.97
C ASP A 39 5.76 -30.36 -1.97
N GLU A 40 6.53 -29.27 -2.16
CA GLU A 40 5.97 -27.91 -2.29
C GLU A 40 5.07 -27.76 -3.53
N LEU A 41 5.49 -28.33 -4.67
CA LEU A 41 4.69 -28.32 -5.90
C LEU A 41 3.42 -29.15 -5.76
N ARG A 42 3.46 -30.25 -5.00
CA ARG A 42 2.28 -31.07 -4.70
C ARG A 42 1.27 -30.29 -3.86
N GLU A 43 1.71 -29.51 -2.87
CA GLU A 43 0.81 -28.66 -2.08
C GLU A 43 0.12 -27.59 -2.94
N MET A 44 0.87 -26.96 -3.86
CA MET A 44 0.30 -25.99 -4.81
C MET A 44 -0.72 -26.63 -5.75
N ALA A 45 -0.44 -27.84 -6.26
CA ALA A 45 -1.38 -28.58 -7.11
C ALA A 45 -2.67 -28.94 -6.35
N LEU A 46 -2.58 -29.33 -5.08
CA LEU A 46 -3.75 -29.61 -4.24
C LEU A 46 -4.62 -28.38 -3.98
N LEU A 47 -4.01 -27.20 -3.83
CA LEU A 47 -4.75 -25.94 -3.70
C LEU A 47 -5.44 -25.55 -5.01
N TYR A 48 -4.78 -25.76 -6.14
CA TYR A 48 -5.35 -25.45 -7.47
C TYR A 48 -6.54 -26.36 -7.80
N ASP A 49 -6.42 -27.66 -7.53
CA ASP A 49 -7.52 -28.63 -7.66
C ASP A 49 -8.70 -28.26 -6.75
N GLY A 50 -8.41 -27.84 -5.51
CA GLY A 50 -9.44 -27.33 -4.58
C GLY A 50 -10.14 -26.05 -5.04
N MET A 51 -9.53 -25.25 -5.91
CA MET A 51 -10.17 -24.06 -6.51
C MET A 51 -11.03 -24.40 -7.74
N ALA A 52 -10.72 -25.50 -8.44
CA ALA A 52 -11.51 -25.95 -9.60
C ALA A 52 -12.93 -26.40 -9.21
N ASP A 53 -13.13 -26.78 -7.95
CA ASP A 53 -14.41 -27.22 -7.40
C ASP A 53 -15.24 -26.10 -6.76
N ILE A 54 -14.82 -24.83 -6.91
CA ILE A 54 -15.60 -23.67 -6.45
C ILE A 54 -16.74 -23.44 -7.44
N ASP A 55 -17.97 -23.80 -7.04
CA ASP A 55 -19.18 -23.49 -7.79
C ASP A 55 -19.36 -21.96 -7.85
N ILE A 56 -19.07 -21.37 -9.01
CA ILE A 56 -19.31 -19.94 -9.28
C ILE A 56 -20.75 -19.82 -9.79
N PRO A 57 -21.71 -19.39 -8.96
CA PRO A 57 -23.09 -19.28 -9.39
C PRO A 57 -23.18 -18.26 -10.53
N ALA A 58 -23.91 -18.62 -11.58
CA ALA A 58 -24.15 -17.70 -12.70
C ALA A 58 -24.77 -16.39 -12.18
N PRO A 59 -24.30 -15.22 -12.66
CA PRO A 59 -24.84 -13.95 -12.22
C PRO A 59 -26.34 -13.90 -12.48
N SER A 60 -27.11 -13.39 -11.51
CA SER A 60 -28.58 -13.30 -11.65
C SER A 60 -28.93 -12.43 -12.86
N GLU A 61 -29.92 -12.84 -13.66
CA GLU A 61 -30.38 -12.10 -14.86
C GLU A 61 -30.68 -10.61 -14.56
N LYS A 62 -31.09 -10.31 -13.33
CA LYS A 62 -31.44 -8.94 -12.87
C LYS A 62 -30.23 -8.06 -12.52
N LEU A 63 -29.01 -8.58 -12.56
CA LEU A 63 -27.81 -7.82 -12.20
C LEU A 63 -27.53 -6.72 -13.23
N GLY A 64 -27.69 -7.03 -14.52
CA GLY A 64 -27.54 -6.05 -15.61
C GLY A 64 -28.58 -4.94 -15.51
N GLU A 65 -29.85 -5.29 -15.28
CA GLU A 65 -30.93 -4.31 -15.14
C GLU A 65 -30.70 -3.35 -13.96
N LYS A 66 -30.27 -3.87 -12.81
CA LYS A 66 -29.95 -3.05 -11.63
C LYS A 66 -28.76 -2.11 -11.88
N PHE A 67 -27.74 -2.58 -12.61
CA PHE A 67 -26.58 -1.77 -12.96
C PHE A 67 -26.96 -0.59 -13.87
N TYR A 68 -27.75 -0.83 -14.92
CA TYR A 68 -28.20 0.25 -15.80
C TYR A 68 -29.19 1.20 -15.11
N ALA A 69 -30.08 0.68 -14.27
CA ALA A 69 -30.97 1.51 -13.46
C ALA A 69 -30.20 2.44 -12.51
N MET A 70 -29.07 1.99 -11.95
CA MET A 70 -28.20 2.81 -11.11
C MET A 70 -27.50 3.92 -11.92
N ILE A 71 -27.01 3.61 -13.12
CA ILE A 71 -26.38 4.60 -14.01
C ILE A 71 -27.36 5.70 -14.42
N ASP A 72 -28.61 5.34 -14.74
CA ASP A 72 -29.63 6.30 -15.14
C ASP A 72 -30.11 7.16 -13.96
N ALA A 73 -30.20 6.56 -12.76
CA ALA A 73 -30.48 7.31 -11.53
C ALA A 73 -29.40 8.36 -11.23
N GLU A 74 -28.13 8.05 -11.49
CA GLU A 74 -27.01 8.96 -11.25
C GLU A 74 -26.90 10.06 -12.31
N LYS A 75 -27.23 9.75 -13.58
CA LYS A 75 -27.34 10.76 -14.65
C LYS A 75 -28.47 11.75 -14.38
N GLY A 76 -29.61 11.27 -13.89
CA GLY A 76 -30.75 12.12 -13.54
C GLY A 76 -30.46 13.10 -12.40
N GLN A 77 -29.60 12.74 -11.44
CA GLN A 77 -29.25 13.63 -10.32
C GLN A 77 -28.35 14.82 -10.73
N ARG A 78 -27.58 14.70 -11.83
CA ARG A 78 -26.76 15.80 -12.35
C ARG A 78 -27.56 16.87 -13.12
N ASP A 79 -28.73 16.51 -13.64
CA ASP A 79 -29.60 17.46 -14.37
C ASP A 79 -30.60 18.21 -13.48
N VAL A 80 -30.80 17.77 -12.22
CA VAL A 80 -31.75 18.41 -11.27
C VAL A 80 -31.16 19.66 -10.60
N GLU A 81 -29.85 19.91 -10.69
CA GLU A 81 -29.23 21.08 -10.06
C GLU A 81 -29.47 22.42 -10.82
N LYS A 82 -30.14 22.40 -11.98
CA LYS A 82 -30.35 23.59 -12.83
C LYS A 82 -31.74 24.23 -12.82
N GLU A 83 -32.65 23.86 -11.93
CA GLU A 83 -33.89 24.64 -11.70
C GLU A 83 -33.89 25.34 -10.33
N ARG A 84 -33.03 26.36 -10.19
CA ARG A 84 -33.20 27.37 -9.14
C ARG A 84 -34.26 28.39 -9.57
N ARG A 85 -35.54 28.07 -9.34
CA ARG A 85 -36.60 29.09 -9.35
C ARG A 85 -36.59 29.85 -8.02
N PRO A 86 -36.63 31.19 -8.02
CA PRO A 86 -36.55 31.97 -6.79
C PRO A 86 -37.85 31.81 -5.98
N PHE A 87 -37.72 31.30 -4.76
CA PHE A 87 -38.78 31.17 -3.74
C PHE A 87 -39.55 32.48 -3.43
N LEU A 88 -39.05 33.62 -3.91
CA LEU A 88 -39.54 34.96 -3.59
C LEU A 88 -40.78 35.42 -4.35
N GLU A 89 -41.16 34.79 -5.47
CA GLU A 89 -42.38 35.20 -6.21
C GLU A 89 -43.69 34.64 -5.62
N ARG A 90 -43.61 33.76 -4.61
CA ARG A 90 -44.80 33.20 -3.95
C ARG A 90 -45.29 33.99 -2.73
N ILE A 91 -44.62 35.09 -2.36
CA ILE A 91 -44.89 35.83 -1.11
C ILE A 91 -45.67 37.13 -1.36
N THR A 92 -45.83 37.60 -2.60
CA THR A 92 -46.45 38.90 -2.92
C THR A 92 -47.98 38.88 -3.07
N GLY A 93 -48.67 37.94 -2.42
CA GLY A 93 -50.13 37.79 -2.54
C GLY A 93 -50.91 37.64 -1.23
N ILE A 94 -50.28 37.84 -0.08
CA ILE A 94 -50.95 37.59 1.22
C ILE A 94 -51.49 38.89 1.79
N SER A 95 -52.79 39.14 1.53
CA SER A 95 -53.54 40.21 2.20
C SER A 95 -53.85 39.79 3.64
N PHE A 96 -53.19 40.41 4.63
CA PHE A 96 -53.39 40.19 6.05
C PHE A 96 -54.21 41.30 6.71
N PRO A 97 -55.48 41.03 7.06
CA PRO A 97 -55.99 41.57 8.31
C PRO A 97 -56.67 40.48 9.14
N ARG A 98 -56.23 40.36 10.41
CA ARG A 98 -56.80 39.58 11.54
C ARG A 98 -56.34 38.14 11.81
N VAL A 99 -55.31 37.59 11.15
CA VAL A 99 -54.75 36.26 11.52
C VAL A 99 -53.39 36.33 12.23
N ILE A 100 -52.85 37.54 12.46
CA ILE A 100 -51.51 37.77 13.04
C ILE A 100 -51.39 37.21 14.47
N SER A 101 -52.46 37.22 15.27
CA SER A 101 -52.41 36.74 16.66
C SER A 101 -52.29 35.22 16.81
N LYS A 102 -52.55 34.42 15.76
CA LYS A 102 -52.44 32.95 15.82
C LYS A 102 -51.12 32.41 15.23
N LEU A 103 -50.47 33.17 14.35
CA LEU A 103 -49.17 32.82 13.77
C LEU A 103 -47.98 33.21 14.66
N ALA A 104 -48.18 34.13 15.61
CA ALA A 104 -47.14 34.51 16.58
C ALA A 104 -46.64 33.31 17.39
N TYR A 105 -47.53 32.39 17.77
CA TYR A 105 -47.17 31.19 18.52
C TYR A 105 -46.25 30.25 17.71
N ALA A 106 -46.51 30.09 16.40
CA ALA A 106 -45.67 29.28 15.53
C ALA A 106 -44.25 29.86 15.38
N ALA A 107 -44.14 31.18 15.24
CA ALA A 107 -42.85 31.87 15.18
C ALA A 107 -42.06 31.71 16.49
N VAL A 108 -42.75 31.78 17.64
CA VAL A 108 -42.13 31.54 18.96
C VAL A 108 -41.62 30.10 19.07
N PHE A 109 -42.39 29.08 18.65
CA PHE A 109 -41.93 27.70 18.65
C PHE A 109 -40.75 27.45 17.71
N ILE A 110 -40.69 28.11 16.55
CA ILE A 110 -39.53 28.03 15.64
C ILE A 110 -38.30 28.68 16.28
N VAL A 111 -38.44 29.85 16.89
CA VAL A 111 -37.32 30.52 17.57
C VAL A 111 -36.83 29.69 18.75
N ILE A 112 -37.74 29.13 19.57
CA ILE A 112 -37.38 28.24 20.68
C ILE A 112 -36.74 26.94 20.17
N GLY A 113 -37.28 26.35 19.10
CA GLY A 113 -36.72 25.16 18.48
C GLY A 113 -35.33 25.42 17.91
N TRP A 114 -35.10 26.57 17.29
CA TRP A 114 -33.81 26.96 16.74
C TRP A 114 -32.78 27.26 17.84
N THR A 115 -33.17 27.98 18.89
CA THR A 115 -32.29 28.25 20.03
C THR A 115 -31.98 26.97 20.80
N ALA A 116 -32.97 26.12 21.06
CA ALA A 116 -32.76 24.82 21.68
C ALA A 116 -31.87 23.91 20.81
N ALA A 117 -32.10 23.84 19.50
CA ALA A 117 -31.27 23.06 18.59
C ALA A 117 -29.81 23.53 18.63
N SER A 118 -29.57 24.84 18.60
CA SER A 118 -28.21 25.41 18.71
C SER A 118 -27.53 25.13 20.06
N MET A 119 -28.30 25.01 21.14
CA MET A 119 -27.79 24.70 22.48
C MET A 119 -27.51 23.20 22.68
N PHE A 120 -28.16 22.36 21.88
CA PHE A 120 -28.05 20.90 21.88
C PHE A 120 -27.45 20.36 20.57
N GLN A 121 -26.45 21.04 19.98
CA GLN A 121 -25.63 20.43 18.90
C GLN A 121 -24.49 19.59 19.53
N PRO A 122 -24.58 18.24 19.54
CA PRO A 122 -23.49 17.37 20.00
C PRO A 122 -22.38 17.15 18.95
N GLU A 123 -22.34 17.92 17.86
CA GLU A 123 -21.41 17.71 16.73
C GLU A 123 -19.94 17.66 17.17
N GLU A 124 -19.51 18.54 18.08
CA GLU A 124 -18.14 18.53 18.59
C GLU A 124 -17.74 17.25 19.35
N LYS A 125 -18.69 16.57 20.03
CA LYS A 125 -18.37 15.37 20.81
C LYS A 125 -18.29 14.12 19.94
N TYR A 126 -19.07 14.05 18.88
CA TYR A 126 -19.08 12.88 17.99
C TYR A 126 -17.86 12.88 17.08
N GLU A 127 -17.50 14.03 16.50
CA GLU A 127 -16.28 14.16 15.67
C GLU A 127 -15.01 13.91 16.48
N LYS A 128 -14.89 14.51 17.68
CA LYS A 128 -13.73 14.26 18.56
C LYS A 128 -13.64 12.79 19.00
N LYS A 129 -14.76 12.13 19.24
CA LYS A 129 -14.78 10.70 19.60
C LYS A 129 -14.41 9.81 18.42
N LEU A 130 -14.86 10.13 17.21
CA LEU A 130 -14.48 9.43 15.98
C LEU A 130 -12.98 9.60 15.68
N GLN A 131 -12.45 10.82 15.80
CA GLN A 131 -11.01 11.09 15.62
C GLN A 131 -10.16 10.36 16.66
N TYR A 132 -10.59 10.37 17.93
CA TYR A 132 -9.92 9.63 19.00
C TYR A 132 -9.88 8.11 18.72
N MET A 133 -11.02 7.50 18.37
CA MET A 133 -11.07 6.07 18.04
C MET A 133 -10.25 5.72 16.80
N ALA A 134 -10.25 6.56 15.77
CA ALA A 134 -9.43 6.34 14.56
C ALA A 134 -7.93 6.38 14.89
N SER A 135 -7.50 7.33 15.74
CA SER A 135 -6.11 7.42 16.18
C SER A 135 -5.68 6.21 17.02
N GLU A 136 -6.56 5.71 17.90
CA GLU A 136 -6.28 4.54 18.73
C GLU A 136 -6.13 3.26 17.91
N VAL A 137 -6.98 3.06 16.89
CA VAL A 137 -6.84 1.94 15.94
C VAL A 137 -5.54 2.03 15.14
N ASN A 138 -5.14 3.23 14.70
CA ASN A 138 -3.89 3.43 13.99
C ASN A 138 -2.68 3.11 14.86
N GLU A 139 -2.66 3.55 16.12
CA GLU A 139 -1.60 3.22 17.08
C GLU A 139 -1.55 1.72 17.38
N MET A 140 -2.70 1.07 17.56
CA MET A 140 -2.76 -0.39 17.71
C MET A 140 -2.19 -1.13 16.49
N LYS A 141 -2.54 -0.67 15.28
CA LYS A 141 -2.02 -1.25 14.03
C LYS A 141 -0.51 -1.05 13.94
N LYS A 142 -0.01 0.15 14.25
CA LYS A 142 1.42 0.48 14.29
C LYS A 142 2.18 -0.43 15.27
N MET A 143 1.70 -0.59 16.50
CA MET A 143 2.29 -1.51 17.49
C MET A 143 2.34 -2.95 16.99
N MET A 144 1.26 -3.44 16.36
CA MET A 144 1.23 -4.78 15.78
C MET A 144 2.29 -4.93 14.67
N MET A 145 2.40 -3.96 13.77
CA MET A 145 3.39 -4.01 12.67
C MET A 145 4.83 -3.93 13.20
N PHE A 146 5.11 -3.12 14.22
CA PHE A 146 6.41 -3.15 14.89
C PHE A 146 6.73 -4.51 15.54
N SER A 147 5.72 -5.20 16.09
CA SER A 147 5.93 -6.56 16.58
C SER A 147 6.30 -7.52 15.45
N MET A 148 5.71 -7.33 14.25
CA MET A 148 6.00 -8.14 13.06
C MET A 148 7.42 -7.92 12.55
N LEU A 149 7.96 -6.70 12.61
CA LEU A 149 9.37 -6.41 12.30
C LEU A 149 10.36 -7.21 13.16
N ASN A 150 9.97 -7.64 14.36
CA ASN A 150 10.82 -8.43 15.25
C ASN A 150 10.58 -9.94 15.16
N ARG A 151 9.68 -10.41 14.29
CA ARG A 151 9.40 -11.85 14.12
C ARG A 151 10.48 -12.53 13.29
N LYS A 152 10.58 -13.86 13.43
CA LYS A 152 11.57 -14.68 12.71
C LYS A 152 11.30 -14.76 11.20
N SER A 153 10.04 -14.71 10.77
CA SER A 153 9.67 -14.84 9.35
C SER A 153 10.01 -13.60 8.56
N ALA A 154 10.76 -13.76 7.47
CA ALA A 154 11.07 -12.67 6.54
C ALA A 154 9.80 -12.13 5.85
N SER A 155 8.83 -13.00 5.54
CA SER A 155 7.57 -12.61 4.90
C SER A 155 6.73 -11.69 5.78
N GLU A 156 6.70 -11.94 7.10
CA GLU A 156 5.99 -11.07 8.05
C GLU A 156 6.68 -9.69 8.15
N ARG A 157 8.02 -9.66 8.18
CA ARG A 157 8.77 -8.41 8.20
C ARG A 157 8.60 -7.60 6.90
N LEU A 158 8.60 -8.28 5.75
CA LEU A 158 8.32 -7.67 4.45
C LEU A 158 6.91 -7.05 4.42
N GLN A 159 5.91 -7.76 4.95
CA GLN A 159 4.54 -7.26 5.03
C GLN A 159 4.46 -6.01 5.93
N ALA A 160 5.15 -6.03 7.07
CA ALA A 160 5.21 -4.88 7.97
C ALA A 160 5.85 -3.65 7.29
N VAL A 161 6.94 -3.84 6.53
CA VAL A 161 7.57 -2.77 5.74
C VAL A 161 6.59 -2.12 4.76
N GLN A 162 5.79 -2.92 4.05
CA GLN A 162 4.78 -2.41 3.11
C GLN A 162 3.71 -1.54 3.80
N TYR A 163 3.28 -1.91 5.01
CA TYR A 163 2.31 -1.12 5.77
C TYR A 163 2.91 0.14 6.40
N LEU A 164 4.17 0.08 6.82
CA LEU A 164 4.82 1.20 7.50
C LEU A 164 5.27 2.29 6.53
N ARG A 165 5.47 1.98 5.24
CA ARG A 165 5.86 2.93 4.20
C ARG A 165 5.04 4.23 4.24
N ASP A 166 3.72 4.12 4.31
CA ASP A 166 2.82 5.28 4.23
C ASP A 166 2.84 6.13 5.52
N LEU A 167 3.42 5.61 6.60
CA LEU A 167 3.53 6.29 7.90
C LEU A 167 4.88 7.01 8.08
N VAL A 168 5.88 6.72 7.23
CA VAL A 168 7.25 7.26 7.35
C VAL A 168 7.29 8.80 7.43
N PRO A 169 6.62 9.57 6.55
CA PRO A 169 6.75 11.04 6.56
C PRO A 169 6.24 11.70 7.86
N GLY A 170 5.32 11.05 8.56
CA GLY A 170 4.65 11.59 9.75
C GLY A 170 5.18 11.06 11.08
N ASP A 171 6.07 10.07 11.08
CA ASP A 171 6.41 9.31 12.28
C ASP A 171 7.89 8.94 12.38
N GLU A 172 8.59 9.65 13.25
CA GLU A 172 10.03 9.47 13.49
C GLU A 172 10.38 8.07 14.02
N GLN A 173 9.50 7.47 14.82
CA GLN A 173 9.73 6.12 15.34
C GLN A 173 9.66 5.09 14.21
N VAL A 174 8.71 5.28 13.27
CA VAL A 174 8.60 4.42 12.08
C VAL A 174 9.82 4.56 11.20
N LEU A 175 10.27 5.79 10.91
CA LEU A 175 11.49 6.03 10.16
C LEU A 175 12.71 5.35 10.79
N THR A 176 12.91 5.54 12.10
CA THR A 176 14.02 4.93 12.84
C THR A 176 13.98 3.41 12.74
N ALA A 177 12.80 2.81 12.94
CA ALA A 177 12.62 1.36 12.83
C ALA A 177 12.88 0.83 11.41
N MET A 178 12.49 1.57 10.37
CA MET A 178 12.76 1.17 8.98
C MET A 178 14.24 1.31 8.62
N LEU A 179 14.93 2.37 9.05
CA LEU A 179 16.38 2.48 8.89
C LEU A 179 17.13 1.35 9.60
N ASP A 180 16.65 0.98 10.79
CA ASP A 180 17.13 -0.18 11.52
C ASP A 180 16.94 -1.49 10.75
N VAL A 181 15.76 -1.72 10.15
CA VAL A 181 15.51 -2.90 9.30
C VAL A 181 16.44 -2.89 8.09
N PHE A 182 16.61 -1.74 7.43
CA PHE A 182 17.50 -1.60 6.28
C PHE A 182 18.96 -1.92 6.62
N GLU A 183 19.44 -1.48 7.79
CA GLU A 183 20.82 -1.70 8.22
C GLU A 183 21.10 -3.18 8.54
N ARG A 184 20.20 -3.85 9.28
CA ARG A 184 20.52 -5.12 9.96
C ARG A 184 19.57 -6.30 9.71
N ASP A 185 18.53 -6.17 8.88
CA ASP A 185 17.69 -7.35 8.60
C ASP A 185 18.52 -8.47 7.95
N PRO A 186 18.47 -9.71 8.45
CA PRO A 186 19.24 -10.81 7.89
C PRO A 186 18.78 -11.20 6.47
N ASN A 187 17.57 -10.83 6.06
CA ASN A 187 17.03 -11.16 4.74
C ASN A 187 17.26 -10.00 3.75
N VAL A 188 17.99 -10.30 2.68
CA VAL A 188 18.29 -9.34 1.60
C VAL A 188 17.03 -8.72 0.99
N ASN A 189 15.97 -9.50 0.80
CA ASN A 189 14.73 -9.01 0.20
C ASN A 189 13.99 -8.03 1.11
N VAL A 190 14.05 -8.24 2.43
CA VAL A 190 13.48 -7.29 3.40
C VAL A 190 14.26 -5.97 3.37
N ARG A 191 15.60 -6.02 3.31
CA ARG A 191 16.43 -4.80 3.16
C ARG A 191 16.13 -4.06 1.85
N LEU A 192 16.01 -4.76 0.73
CA LEU A 192 15.65 -4.16 -0.56
C LEU A 192 14.27 -3.53 -0.56
N ALA A 193 13.26 -4.23 -0.01
CA ALA A 193 11.91 -3.68 0.11
C ALA A 193 11.86 -2.46 1.04
N THR A 194 12.70 -2.44 2.07
CA THR A 194 12.80 -1.30 2.98
C THR A 194 13.47 -0.11 2.31
N LEU A 195 14.54 -0.35 1.53
CA LEU A 195 15.17 0.68 0.72
C LEU A 195 14.20 1.27 -0.30
N ASP A 196 13.44 0.42 -1.01
CA ASP A 196 12.39 0.85 -1.96
C ASP A 196 11.34 1.73 -1.26
N ALA A 197 10.82 1.28 -0.12
CA ALA A 197 9.86 2.04 0.68
C ALA A 197 10.42 3.39 1.16
N LEU A 198 11.67 3.45 1.62
CA LEU A 198 12.33 4.69 2.02
C LEU A 198 12.62 5.61 0.83
N SER A 199 12.87 5.05 -0.36
CA SER A 199 13.18 5.82 -1.57
C SER A 199 11.95 6.46 -2.21
N THR A 200 10.75 5.92 -1.96
CA THR A 200 9.49 6.35 -2.60
C THR A 200 8.73 7.43 -1.83
N VAL A 201 9.06 7.64 -0.57
CA VAL A 201 8.47 8.72 0.26
C VAL A 201 9.19 10.06 0.01
N GLU A 202 8.68 11.16 0.56
CA GLU A 202 9.38 12.45 0.47
C GLU A 202 10.70 12.40 1.25
N TRP A 203 11.80 12.72 0.57
CA TRP A 203 13.14 12.66 1.16
C TRP A 203 13.42 13.85 2.05
N ASP A 204 13.31 13.65 3.36
CA ASP A 204 13.88 14.56 4.34
C ASP A 204 15.36 14.24 4.64
N ASP A 205 16.02 15.13 5.39
CA ASP A 205 17.44 14.97 5.73
C ASP A 205 17.71 13.73 6.58
N ARG A 206 16.74 13.25 7.36
CA ARG A 206 16.88 12.07 8.21
C ARG A 206 16.96 10.79 7.38
N ILE A 207 16.11 10.66 6.35
CA ILE A 207 16.16 9.55 5.40
C ILE A 207 17.50 9.55 4.66
N ARG A 208 17.91 10.72 4.14
CA ARG A 208 19.18 10.88 3.42
C ARG A 208 20.37 10.45 4.26
N GLU A 209 20.51 10.99 5.47
CA GLU A 209 21.59 10.65 6.39
C GLU A 209 21.58 9.17 6.77
N GLY A 210 20.40 8.61 7.03
CA GLY A 210 20.21 7.20 7.34
C GLY A 210 20.71 6.29 6.22
N LEU A 211 20.33 6.58 4.97
CA LEU A 211 20.77 5.82 3.79
C LEU A 211 22.26 6.01 3.48
N ILE A 212 22.77 7.24 3.55
CA ILE A 212 24.19 7.54 3.33
C ILE A 212 25.07 6.77 4.34
N SER A 213 24.70 6.79 5.62
CA SER A 213 25.45 6.11 6.69
C SER A 213 25.51 4.58 6.52
N ASN A 214 24.64 4.02 5.66
CA ASN A 214 24.56 2.60 5.37
C ASN A 214 25.35 2.17 4.13
N ILE A 215 25.84 3.09 3.29
CA ILE A 215 26.54 2.77 2.03
C ILE A 215 27.67 1.76 2.21
N GLU A 216 28.50 1.95 3.22
CA GLU A 216 29.66 1.09 3.47
C GLU A 216 29.34 -0.16 4.29
N LYS A 217 28.19 -0.15 5.01
CA LYS A 217 27.78 -1.21 5.94
C LYS A 217 27.12 -2.38 5.25
N GLN A 218 26.50 -2.16 4.09
CA GLN A 218 25.80 -3.21 3.36
C GLN A 218 26.78 -4.26 2.82
N ASP A 219 26.43 -5.53 3.00
CA ASP A 219 27.26 -6.69 2.63
C ASP A 219 26.77 -7.37 1.33
N SER A 220 25.47 -7.26 1.04
CA SER A 220 24.87 -7.82 -0.17
C SER A 220 25.17 -6.95 -1.39
N PRO A 221 25.77 -7.52 -2.47
CA PRO A 221 25.97 -6.80 -3.72
C PRO A 221 24.68 -6.23 -4.32
N LEU A 222 23.55 -6.93 -4.15
CA LEU A 222 22.25 -6.45 -4.64
C LEU A 222 21.78 -5.20 -3.89
N VAL A 223 21.95 -5.18 -2.57
CA VAL A 223 21.58 -4.00 -1.75
C VAL A 223 22.51 -2.84 -2.05
N GLN A 224 23.82 -3.09 -2.20
CA GLN A 224 24.79 -2.07 -2.58
C GLN A 224 24.44 -1.43 -3.93
N LEU A 225 24.11 -2.23 -4.95
CA LEU A 225 23.69 -1.73 -6.27
C LEU A 225 22.44 -0.86 -6.16
N ALA A 226 21.39 -1.35 -5.50
CA ALA A 226 20.15 -0.61 -5.33
C ALA A 226 20.38 0.70 -4.55
N LEU A 227 21.22 0.69 -3.53
CA LEU A 227 21.53 1.89 -2.75
C LEU A 227 22.29 2.92 -3.59
N VAL A 228 23.23 2.50 -4.45
CA VAL A 228 23.89 3.38 -5.41
C VAL A 228 22.89 4.00 -6.37
N ASP A 229 21.96 3.20 -6.91
CA ASP A 229 20.91 3.68 -7.81
C ASP A 229 20.04 4.74 -7.15
N VAL A 230 19.68 4.50 -5.89
CA VAL A 230 18.89 5.41 -5.08
C VAL A 230 19.65 6.72 -4.79
N MET A 231 20.95 6.69 -4.48
CA MET A 231 21.75 7.91 -4.30
C MET A 231 21.92 8.72 -5.60
N VAL A 232 22.13 8.03 -6.72
CA VAL A 232 22.32 8.67 -8.03
C VAL A 232 21.02 9.29 -8.52
N SER A 233 19.90 8.58 -8.39
CA SER A 233 18.58 9.07 -8.85
C SER A 233 18.06 10.23 -8.01
N SER A 234 18.40 10.29 -6.73
CA SER A 234 18.06 11.42 -5.86
C SER A 234 19.02 12.62 -6.01
N GLY A 235 20.18 12.43 -6.65
CA GLY A 235 21.20 13.46 -6.80
C GLY A 235 21.88 13.83 -5.48
N GLU A 236 22.01 12.88 -4.55
CA GLU A 236 22.60 13.11 -3.23
C GLU A 236 24.14 13.19 -3.31
N ASP A 237 24.66 14.42 -3.37
CA ASP A 237 26.08 14.73 -3.49
C ASP A 237 26.89 14.32 -2.24
N ARG A 238 26.27 14.31 -1.05
CA ARG A 238 26.93 13.82 0.18
C ARG A 238 27.25 12.32 0.14
N ALA A 239 26.65 11.56 -0.77
CA ALA A 239 26.98 10.15 -0.99
C ALA A 239 28.33 9.95 -1.70
N VAL A 240 28.92 10.98 -2.32
CA VAL A 240 30.16 10.86 -3.10
C VAL A 240 31.31 10.28 -2.28
N GLU A 241 31.52 10.76 -1.05
CA GLU A 241 32.65 10.30 -0.25
C GLU A 241 32.45 8.86 0.26
N PRO A 242 31.29 8.47 0.84
CA PRO A 242 31.02 7.07 1.18
C PRO A 242 31.10 6.10 -0.02
N LEU A 243 30.66 6.53 -1.21
CA LEU A 243 30.79 5.75 -2.43
C LEU A 243 32.26 5.56 -2.85
N ARG A 244 33.12 6.57 -2.66
CA ARG A 244 34.57 6.44 -2.87
C ARG A 244 35.19 5.47 -1.86
N GLN A 245 34.80 5.54 -0.59
CA GLN A 245 35.26 4.61 0.43
C GLN A 245 34.85 3.17 0.10
N LEU A 246 33.62 2.96 -0.39
CA LEU A 246 33.16 1.66 -0.85
C LEU A 246 34.06 1.07 -1.96
N LEU A 247 34.53 1.89 -2.91
CA LEU A 247 35.46 1.45 -3.97
C LEU A 247 36.84 0.97 -3.45
N LEU A 248 37.26 1.43 -2.27
CA LEU A 248 38.54 1.02 -1.66
C LEU A 248 38.48 -0.41 -1.09
N ARG A 249 37.27 -0.99 -0.93
CA ARG A 249 37.12 -2.37 -0.48
C ARG A 249 37.67 -3.35 -1.52
N LYS A 250 38.58 -4.24 -1.07
CA LYS A 250 39.27 -5.22 -1.92
C LYS A 250 38.33 -6.34 -2.38
N ASP A 251 37.36 -6.68 -1.56
CA ASP A 251 36.36 -7.73 -1.74
C ASP A 251 35.09 -7.25 -2.47
N LEU A 252 35.07 -5.99 -2.94
CA LEU A 252 33.89 -5.44 -3.60
C LEU A 252 33.60 -6.16 -4.92
N ASN A 253 32.36 -6.61 -5.08
CA ASN A 253 31.85 -7.24 -6.29
C ASN A 253 32.10 -6.36 -7.54
N LEU A 254 32.46 -6.98 -8.66
CA LEU A 254 32.80 -6.26 -9.90
C LEU A 254 31.65 -5.42 -10.46
N ALA A 255 30.41 -5.93 -10.39
CA ALA A 255 29.23 -5.19 -10.83
C ALA A 255 29.00 -3.96 -9.95
N VAL A 256 29.12 -4.11 -8.63
CA VAL A 256 29.03 -2.99 -7.68
C VAL A 256 30.12 -1.96 -7.97
N ARG A 257 31.38 -2.40 -8.15
CA ARG A 257 32.50 -1.50 -8.49
C ARG A 257 32.22 -0.70 -9.77
N SER A 258 31.73 -1.36 -10.82
CA SER A 258 31.36 -0.72 -12.07
C SER A 258 30.25 0.31 -11.85
N ARG A 259 29.20 -0.08 -11.11
CA ARG A 259 28.04 0.78 -10.87
C ARG A 259 28.36 1.99 -10.01
N VAL A 260 29.15 1.82 -8.94
CA VAL A 260 29.64 2.94 -8.10
C VAL A 260 30.49 3.90 -8.92
N SER A 261 31.42 3.38 -9.74
CA SER A 261 32.26 4.21 -10.60
C SER A 261 31.44 5.00 -11.63
N GLU A 262 30.38 4.38 -12.16
CA GLU A 262 29.43 5.06 -13.04
C GLU A 262 28.64 6.13 -12.28
N GLY A 263 28.06 5.79 -11.13
CA GLY A 263 27.25 6.69 -10.31
C GLY A 263 28.02 7.94 -9.86
N LEU A 264 29.29 7.78 -9.47
CA LEU A 264 30.16 8.91 -9.13
C LEU A 264 30.36 9.89 -10.29
N ARG A 265 30.24 9.47 -11.55
CA ARG A 265 30.32 10.41 -12.70
C ARG A 265 29.04 11.21 -12.90
N TYR A 266 27.90 10.76 -12.37
CA TYR A 266 26.64 11.49 -12.44
C TYR A 266 26.48 12.48 -11.27
N LEU A 267 27.12 12.21 -10.13
CA LEU A 267 27.06 13.05 -8.93
C LEU A 267 28.11 14.18 -8.91
N LEU A 268 29.06 14.18 -9.85
CA LEU A 268 30.15 15.16 -9.99
C LEU A 268 29.94 16.03 -11.23
#